data_AF-A0A382GGG2-F1
#
_entry.id   AF-A0A382GGG2-F1
#
_cell.length_a   1.000
_cell.length_b   1.000
_cell.length_c   1.000
_cell.angle_alpha   90.00
_cell.angle_beta   90.00
_cell.angle_gamma   90.00
#
_symmetry.space_group_name_H-M   'P 1'
#
loop_
_entity.id
_entity.type
_entity.pdbx_description
1 polymer ?
#
loop_
_entity_poly.entity_id
_entity_poly.type
_entity_poly.pdbx_seq_one_letter_code
_entity_poly.pdbx_strand_id
1 'polypeptide(L)'
;MKTYRKFFIVILLFMGTSCHIIGPGADTGPVIDGSRNVDASLFVPGGSAQAVPIFIRHFHYYSRPAAWTIVSSGDSGARTHFEEAGVYAFTSVGGNAEPFITRLARIPGVSMNGASPPRIHLSISPPGPLGTGNSSAIVYVEDGPIYGGLDVGVDLTGLEPALDMPLRLLVNARVRAAALSDNGETVAYVDDQGRLFFKRGDDEPDKIIDIKSTLGSTDIRRMLWLYGGGLLVVLNRGFGLEVRRLEQNFETRLVRTFQDPETIREHGADGLPFIDQITENFSAEDWTVPEPSRYSE
;
A
#
# COMPACT_ATOMS: atom_id res chain seq x y z
N MET A 1 -2.51 -26.38 34.11
CA MET A 1 -1.64 -25.20 33.84
C MET A 1 -0.70 -25.42 32.63
N LYS A 2 -1.21 -25.62 31.41
CA LYS A 2 -0.36 -25.68 30.19
C LYS A 2 -0.89 -24.88 28.99
N THR A 3 -2.07 -24.30 29.08
CA THR A 3 -2.74 -23.63 27.96
C THR A 3 -2.46 -22.12 27.88
N TYR A 4 -2.15 -21.47 29.02
CA TYR A 4 -1.89 -20.01 29.08
C TYR A 4 -0.51 -19.59 28.58
N ARG A 5 0.45 -20.52 28.47
CA ARG A 5 1.83 -20.19 28.08
C ARG A 5 1.98 -19.96 26.58
N LYS A 6 1.11 -20.55 25.74
CA LYS A 6 1.12 -20.34 24.28
C LYS A 6 0.44 -19.03 23.87
N PHE A 7 -0.65 -18.64 24.55
CA PHE A 7 -1.34 -17.37 24.31
C PHE A 7 -0.44 -16.16 24.60
N PHE A 8 0.32 -16.22 25.69
CA PHE A 8 1.28 -15.18 26.04
C PHE A 8 2.41 -15.03 25.01
N ILE A 9 2.87 -16.13 24.40
CA ILE A 9 3.96 -16.10 23.41
C ILE A 9 3.49 -15.49 22.08
N VAL A 10 2.23 -15.70 21.67
CA VAL A 10 1.68 -15.06 20.45
C VAL A 10 1.49 -13.55 20.66
N ILE A 11 0.98 -13.13 21.82
CA ILE A 11 0.84 -11.70 22.16
C ILE A 11 2.22 -11.02 22.27
N LEU A 12 3.21 -11.67 22.89
CA LEU A 12 4.57 -11.13 23.01
C LEU A 12 5.34 -11.08 21.68
N LEU A 13 5.06 -11.97 20.72
CA LEU A 13 5.68 -11.89 19.39
C LEU A 13 5.14 -10.69 18.58
N PHE A 14 3.87 -10.32 18.76
CA PHE A 14 3.28 -9.15 18.09
C PHE A 14 3.67 -7.81 18.73
N MET A 15 3.92 -7.77 20.04
CA MET A 15 4.41 -6.56 20.73
C MET A 15 5.84 -6.14 20.31
N GLY A 16 6.60 -7.03 19.66
CA GLY A 16 7.93 -6.70 19.13
C GLY A 16 7.93 -6.01 17.76
N THR A 17 6.78 -5.90 17.09
CA THR A 17 6.66 -5.41 15.72
C THR A 17 5.43 -4.53 15.54
N SER A 18 5.48 -3.25 15.92
CA SER A 18 4.52 -2.16 15.59
C SER A 18 3.03 -2.56 15.47
N CYS A 19 2.54 -3.54 16.25
CA CYS A 19 1.23 -4.11 16.09
C CYS A 19 0.37 -3.74 17.29
N HIS A 20 -0.68 -2.98 17.01
CA HIS A 20 -1.57 -2.41 18.02
C HIS A 20 -2.90 -3.14 18.01
N ILE A 21 -3.31 -3.62 19.18
CA ILE A 21 -4.66 -4.16 19.41
C ILE A 21 -5.61 -2.97 19.53
N ILE A 22 -6.71 -2.99 18.78
CA ILE A 22 -7.74 -1.95 18.87
C ILE A 22 -9.01 -2.56 19.43
N GLY A 23 -9.38 -2.13 20.64
CA GLY A 23 -10.61 -2.57 21.31
C GLY A 23 -11.85 -2.06 20.58
N PRO A 24 -13.00 -2.77 20.66
CA PRO A 24 -14.20 -2.39 19.94
C PRO A 24 -14.75 -1.04 20.45
N GLY A 25 -15.31 -0.22 19.57
CA GLY A 25 -15.94 1.06 19.93
C GLY A 25 -17.18 0.91 20.82
N ALA A 26 -17.92 -0.19 20.64
CA ALA A 26 -19.06 -0.58 21.47
C ALA A 26 -18.97 -2.08 21.85
N ASP A 27 -19.63 -2.50 22.93
CA ASP A 27 -19.62 -3.88 23.48
C ASP A 27 -20.06 -4.99 22.51
N THR A 28 -20.46 -4.65 21.29
CA THR A 28 -21.00 -5.56 20.27
C THR A 28 -20.20 -5.62 18.96
N GLY A 29 -19.11 -4.84 18.80
CA GLY A 29 -18.31 -4.80 17.55
C GLY A 29 -17.29 -5.94 17.39
N PRO A 30 -16.78 -6.18 16.16
CA PRO A 30 -15.61 -7.05 15.98
C PRO A 30 -14.39 -6.43 16.65
N VAL A 31 -13.58 -7.25 17.32
CA VAL A 31 -12.31 -6.81 17.91
C VAL A 31 -11.24 -6.89 16.82
N ILE A 32 -10.52 -5.80 16.59
CA ILE A 32 -9.31 -5.81 15.76
C ILE A 32 -8.20 -6.37 16.65
N ASP A 33 -7.95 -7.66 16.52
CA ASP A 33 -7.00 -8.36 17.36
C ASP A 33 -5.53 -7.97 17.06
N GLY A 34 -5.27 -7.30 15.94
CA GLY A 34 -4.02 -6.60 15.66
C GLY A 34 -4.12 -5.71 14.43
N SER A 35 -3.40 -4.59 14.43
CA SER A 35 -3.31 -3.69 13.28
C SER A 35 -1.94 -3.06 13.19
N ARG A 36 -1.52 -2.65 11.99
CA ARG A 36 -0.28 -1.92 11.78
C ARG A 36 -0.34 -1.11 10.48
N ASN A 37 0.37 0.01 10.44
CA ASN A 37 0.63 0.66 9.16
C ASN A 37 1.71 -0.15 8.43
N VAL A 38 1.54 -0.36 7.12
CA VAL A 38 2.44 -1.21 6.32
C VAL A 38 3.21 -0.41 5.26
N ASP A 39 2.65 0.70 4.81
CA ASP A 39 3.32 1.63 3.90
C ASP A 39 2.75 3.04 4.04
N ALA A 40 3.53 4.04 3.68
CA ALA A 40 3.13 5.45 3.73
C ALA A 40 3.83 6.27 2.64
N SER A 41 3.16 7.31 2.17
CA SER A 41 3.66 8.28 1.22
C SER A 41 3.04 9.66 1.52
N LEU A 42 3.66 10.73 1.04
CA LEU A 42 3.19 12.09 1.17
C LEU A 42 2.65 12.57 -0.17
N PHE A 43 1.37 12.90 -0.19
CA PHE A 43 0.75 13.61 -1.29
C PHE A 43 0.88 15.11 -1.06
N VAL A 44 1.25 15.86 -2.11
CA VAL A 44 1.29 17.33 -2.07
C VAL A 44 0.23 17.84 -3.04
N PRO A 45 -0.89 18.40 -2.55
CA PRO A 45 -1.89 19.00 -3.42
C PRO A 45 -1.31 20.23 -4.12
N GLY A 46 -1.58 20.38 -5.42
CA GLY A 46 -1.12 21.53 -6.19
C GLY A 46 -1.54 22.85 -5.55
N GLY A 47 -0.56 23.70 -5.21
CA GLY A 47 -0.80 25.02 -4.61
C GLY A 47 -1.01 25.04 -3.09
N SER A 48 -0.94 23.90 -2.39
CA SER A 48 -0.98 23.82 -0.92
C SER A 48 0.44 23.77 -0.33
N ALA A 49 0.63 24.43 0.82
CA ALA A 49 1.86 24.31 1.61
C ALA A 49 1.88 23.04 2.49
N GLN A 50 0.74 22.34 2.60
CA GLN A 50 0.57 21.23 3.53
C GLN A 50 0.51 19.90 2.78
N ALA A 51 1.51 19.05 3.02
CA ALA A 51 1.51 17.68 2.54
C ALA A 51 0.51 16.83 3.35
N VAL A 52 -0.20 15.96 2.65
CA VAL A 52 -1.19 15.03 3.20
C VAL A 52 -0.56 13.64 3.25
N PRO A 53 -0.35 13.05 4.43
CA PRO A 53 0.09 11.67 4.51
C PRO A 53 -0.99 10.70 4.06
N ILE A 54 -0.63 9.86 3.10
CA ILE A 54 -1.43 8.73 2.62
C ILE A 54 -0.76 7.46 3.09
N PHE A 55 -1.49 6.55 3.71
CA PHE A 55 -0.92 5.36 4.31
C PHE A 55 -1.83 4.15 4.15
N ILE A 56 -1.22 2.97 4.19
CA ILE A 56 -1.92 1.70 4.19
C ILE A 56 -1.90 1.14 5.60
N ARG A 57 -3.09 0.81 6.12
CA ARG A 57 -3.23 0.10 7.39
C ARG A 57 -3.79 -1.30 7.14
N HIS A 58 -3.13 -2.27 7.75
CA HIS A 58 -3.52 -3.67 7.76
C HIS A 58 -4.20 -4.03 9.09
N PHE A 59 -5.25 -4.82 9.03
CA PHE A 59 -6.06 -5.26 10.16
C PHE A 59 -6.15 -6.78 10.20
N HIS A 60 -5.97 -7.36 11.39
CA HIS A 60 -6.03 -8.79 11.67
C HIS A 60 -7.15 -9.10 12.67
N TYR A 61 -7.94 -10.12 12.36
CA TYR A 61 -9.05 -10.59 13.18
C TYR A 61 -8.87 -12.10 13.46
N TYR A 62 -8.60 -12.46 14.71
CA TYR A 62 -8.37 -13.80 15.25
C TYR A 62 -9.61 -14.40 15.92
N SER A 63 -10.50 -13.57 16.46
CA SER A 63 -11.48 -13.99 17.47
C SER A 63 -12.93 -14.07 16.98
N ARG A 64 -13.29 -13.44 15.85
CA ARG A 64 -14.66 -13.47 15.28
C ARG A 64 -14.65 -13.37 13.75
N PRO A 65 -15.60 -14.01 13.04
CA PRO A 65 -15.87 -13.71 11.64
C PRO A 65 -16.26 -12.25 11.48
N ALA A 66 -15.53 -11.52 10.64
CA ALA A 66 -16.06 -10.29 10.06
C ALA A 66 -17.24 -10.69 9.16
N ALA A 67 -18.39 -10.03 9.31
CA ALA A 67 -19.63 -10.37 8.59
C ALA A 67 -19.53 -10.30 7.06
N TRP A 68 -18.42 -9.78 6.52
CA TRP A 68 -18.16 -9.54 5.10
C TRP A 68 -16.81 -10.14 4.70
N THR A 69 -16.66 -11.46 4.79
CA THR A 69 -15.42 -12.14 4.40
C THR A 69 -15.30 -12.25 2.87
N ILE A 70 -14.17 -11.84 2.28
CA ILE A 70 -13.75 -12.35 0.96
C ILE A 70 -13.17 -13.75 1.19
N VAL A 71 -14.04 -14.77 1.14
CA VAL A 71 -13.64 -16.17 1.30
C VAL A 71 -12.99 -16.61 -0.01
N SER A 72 -11.66 -16.70 -0.04
CA SER A 72 -10.94 -17.36 -1.13
C SER A 72 -10.39 -18.71 -0.67
N SER A 73 -11.08 -19.76 -1.13
CA SER A 73 -10.70 -21.18 -1.17
C SER A 73 -10.36 -21.88 0.14
N GLY A 74 -11.38 -22.50 0.75
CA GLY A 74 -11.34 -23.96 0.94
C GLY A 74 -10.81 -24.54 2.25
N ASP A 75 -10.49 -23.76 3.28
CA ASP A 75 -10.08 -24.35 4.56
C ASP A 75 -11.23 -24.34 5.58
N SER A 76 -11.69 -25.53 5.95
CA SER A 76 -12.78 -25.78 6.90
C SER A 76 -12.28 -25.96 8.34
N GLY A 77 -11.04 -25.53 8.61
CA GLY A 77 -10.41 -25.59 9.92
C GLY A 77 -10.90 -24.50 10.88
N ALA A 78 -11.29 -24.91 12.09
CA ALA A 78 -11.73 -24.04 13.18
C ALA A 78 -10.62 -23.07 13.65
N ARG A 79 -10.52 -21.92 12.98
CA ARG A 79 -9.95 -20.60 13.35
C ARG A 79 -9.70 -19.86 12.03
N THR A 80 -10.78 -19.44 11.38
CA THR A 80 -10.67 -18.60 10.18
C THR A 80 -10.08 -17.26 10.62
N HIS A 81 -8.83 -17.02 10.23
CA HIS A 81 -8.16 -15.73 10.36
C HIS A 81 -8.73 -14.83 9.26
N PHE A 82 -9.17 -13.62 9.62
CA PHE A 82 -9.65 -12.64 8.64
C PHE A 82 -8.74 -11.44 8.65
N GLU A 83 -8.56 -10.85 7.48
CA GLU A 83 -7.67 -9.72 7.30
C GLU A 83 -8.24 -8.73 6.30
N GLU A 84 -7.98 -7.46 6.54
CA GLU A 84 -8.38 -6.34 5.71
C GLU A 84 -7.22 -5.36 5.58
N ALA A 85 -7.13 -4.69 4.44
CA ALA A 85 -6.29 -3.51 4.30
C ALA A 85 -7.10 -2.36 3.71
N GLY A 86 -6.81 -1.15 4.18
CA GLY A 86 -7.37 0.08 3.63
C GLY A 86 -6.28 1.11 3.37
N VAL A 87 -6.55 1.99 2.40
CA VAL A 87 -5.77 3.20 2.16
C VAL A 87 -6.46 4.35 2.87
N TYR A 88 -5.69 5.13 3.61
CA TYR A 88 -6.16 6.22 4.46
C TYR A 88 -5.39 7.50 4.16
N ALA A 89 -6.06 8.63 4.34
CA ALA A 89 -5.45 9.94 4.38
C ALA A 89 -5.53 10.51 5.79
N PHE A 90 -4.43 11.11 6.27
CA PHE A 90 -4.39 11.86 7.51
C PHE A 90 -4.58 13.35 7.22
N THR A 91 -5.63 13.95 7.79
CA THR A 91 -5.90 15.38 7.63
C THR A 91 -5.79 16.08 8.98
N SER A 92 -4.86 17.03 9.07
CA SER A 92 -4.81 17.99 10.17
C SER A 92 -5.24 19.36 9.65
N VAL A 93 -6.48 19.75 9.90
CA VAL A 93 -6.96 21.09 9.51
C VAL A 93 -6.30 22.10 10.43
N GLY A 94 -5.63 23.12 9.89
CA GLY A 94 -5.07 24.20 10.71
C GLY A 94 -6.17 24.88 11.56
N GLY A 95 -5.92 25.06 12.86
CA GLY A 95 -6.87 25.61 13.83
C GLY A 95 -7.16 24.66 14.99
N ASN A 96 -8.20 24.95 15.80
CA ASN A 96 -8.65 24.10 16.92
C ASN A 96 -9.40 22.83 16.47
N ALA A 97 -9.35 22.46 15.19
CA ALA A 97 -10.00 21.26 14.69
C ALA A 97 -9.14 20.04 15.03
N GLU A 98 -9.76 18.98 15.54
CA GLU A 98 -9.06 17.74 15.85
C GLU A 98 -8.61 17.06 14.55
N PRO A 99 -7.42 16.43 14.54
CA PRO A 99 -6.96 15.66 13.40
C PRO A 99 -7.91 14.48 13.17
N PHE A 100 -8.16 14.14 11.91
CA PHE A 100 -8.98 12.99 11.55
C PHE A 100 -8.34 12.17 10.43
N ILE A 101 -8.77 10.92 10.34
CA ILE A 101 -8.41 10.00 9.27
C ILE A 101 -9.61 9.78 8.36
N THR A 102 -9.35 9.72 7.06
CA THR A 102 -10.36 9.39 6.05
C THR A 102 -9.94 8.11 5.35
N ARG A 103 -10.80 7.09 5.34
CA ARG A 103 -10.57 5.92 4.46
C ARG A 103 -10.85 6.33 3.03
N LEU A 104 -9.84 6.20 2.16
CA LEU A 104 -9.94 6.50 0.73
C LEU A 104 -10.35 5.28 -0.09
N ALA A 105 -9.98 4.08 0.35
CA ALA A 105 -10.31 2.85 -0.37
C ALA A 105 -10.09 1.62 0.49
N ARG A 106 -10.92 0.60 0.27
CA ARG A 106 -10.62 -0.79 0.67
C ARG A 106 -9.77 -1.50 -0.39
N ILE A 107 -8.80 -2.30 0.05
CA ILE A 107 -7.99 -3.16 -0.81
C ILE A 107 -8.64 -4.55 -0.92
N PRO A 108 -9.14 -4.97 -2.11
CA PRO A 108 -9.79 -6.26 -2.28
C PRO A 108 -8.84 -7.46 -2.14
N GLY A 109 -9.35 -8.60 -1.71
CA GLY A 109 -8.73 -9.91 -1.98
C GLY A 109 -7.44 -10.24 -1.23
N VAL A 110 -7.14 -9.57 -0.12
CA VAL A 110 -5.98 -9.90 0.74
C VAL A 110 -6.26 -11.22 1.48
N SER A 111 -6.02 -12.35 0.82
CA SER A 111 -6.07 -13.69 1.43
C SER A 111 -4.68 -14.15 1.82
N MET A 112 -4.51 -14.45 3.10
CA MET A 112 -3.24 -14.78 3.72
C MET A 112 -3.23 -16.19 4.29
N ASN A 113 -3.00 -17.17 3.42
CA ASN A 113 -2.79 -18.56 3.86
C ASN A 113 -1.32 -18.85 4.26
N GLY A 114 -0.53 -17.83 4.62
CA GLY A 114 0.92 -17.91 4.83
C GLY A 114 1.39 -17.43 6.21
N ALA A 115 2.58 -17.89 6.62
CA ALA A 115 3.20 -17.53 7.90
C ALA A 115 3.73 -16.08 7.99
N SER A 116 3.65 -15.31 6.89
CA SER A 116 4.19 -13.95 6.78
C SER A 116 3.12 -13.00 6.23
N PRO A 117 2.94 -11.81 6.84
CA PRO A 117 1.96 -10.82 6.39
C PRO A 117 2.22 -10.31 4.97
N PRO A 118 1.17 -9.91 4.22
CA PRO A 118 1.33 -9.55 2.83
C PRO A 118 2.06 -8.21 2.80
N ARG A 119 3.00 -8.07 1.88
CA ARG A 119 3.70 -6.80 1.69
C ARG A 119 2.89 -5.98 0.71
N ILE A 120 2.11 -5.07 1.26
CA ILE A 120 1.25 -4.17 0.52
C ILE A 120 1.99 -2.85 0.41
N HIS A 121 1.99 -2.30 -0.80
CA HIS A 121 2.76 -1.13 -1.14
C HIS A 121 1.88 -0.08 -1.80
N LEU A 122 2.21 1.18 -1.54
CA LEU A 122 1.60 2.36 -2.13
C LEU A 122 2.58 2.94 -3.15
N SER A 123 2.09 3.40 -4.30
CA SER A 123 2.87 4.26 -5.20
C SER A 123 2.02 5.44 -5.64
N ILE A 124 2.50 6.65 -5.36
CA ILE A 124 1.80 7.89 -5.71
C ILE A 124 2.53 8.53 -6.88
N SER A 125 1.78 9.11 -7.81
CA SER A 125 2.36 9.91 -8.88
C SER A 125 3.30 10.98 -8.27
N PRO A 126 4.59 11.01 -8.64
CA PRO A 126 5.55 11.90 -8.02
C PRO A 126 5.15 13.38 -8.21
N PRO A 127 5.31 14.22 -7.16
CA PRO A 127 4.98 15.64 -7.26
C PRO A 127 6.00 16.37 -8.12
N GLY A 128 5.53 17.36 -8.88
CA GLY A 128 6.40 18.28 -9.59
C GLY A 128 7.13 19.30 -8.72
N PRO A 129 8.05 20.10 -9.29
CA PRO A 129 8.88 21.07 -8.58
C PRO A 129 8.07 22.13 -7.82
N LEU A 130 6.83 22.36 -8.26
CA LEU A 130 5.89 23.29 -7.65
C LEU A 130 4.91 22.59 -6.69
N GLY A 131 5.16 21.33 -6.32
CA GLY A 131 4.23 20.49 -5.56
C GLY A 131 2.99 20.09 -6.37
N THR A 132 3.01 20.28 -7.69
CA THR A 132 1.92 19.91 -8.59
C THR A 132 2.17 18.50 -9.13
N GLY A 133 1.48 17.50 -8.60
CA GLY A 133 1.45 16.14 -9.14
C GLY A 133 0.05 15.79 -9.64
N ASN A 134 -0.06 14.72 -10.43
CA ASN A 134 -1.36 14.10 -10.60
C ASN A 134 -1.81 13.49 -9.28
N SER A 135 -3.09 13.62 -9.00
CA SER A 135 -3.71 13.13 -7.78
C SER A 135 -3.93 11.62 -7.80
N SER A 136 -3.09 10.85 -8.50
CA SER A 136 -3.31 9.42 -8.72
C SER A 136 -2.36 8.58 -7.89
N ALA A 137 -2.87 7.47 -7.39
CA ALA A 137 -2.08 6.46 -6.70
C ALA A 137 -2.49 5.04 -7.15
N ILE A 138 -1.59 4.10 -6.94
CA ILE A 138 -1.83 2.66 -7.07
C ILE A 138 -1.44 1.96 -5.78
N VAL A 139 -2.06 0.80 -5.55
CA VAL A 139 -1.70 -0.14 -4.50
C VAL A 139 -1.29 -1.44 -5.17
N TYR A 140 -0.20 -2.03 -4.73
CA TYR A 140 0.19 -3.38 -5.18
C TYR A 140 0.53 -4.28 -4.01
N VAL A 141 0.35 -5.58 -4.22
CA VAL A 141 0.68 -6.62 -3.24
C VAL A 141 1.90 -7.37 -3.79
N GLU A 142 3.00 -7.48 -3.02
CA GLU A 142 4.15 -8.32 -3.41
C GLU A 142 3.66 -9.75 -3.63
N ASP A 143 4.05 -10.34 -4.76
CA ASP A 143 3.60 -11.63 -5.27
C ASP A 143 2.08 -11.71 -5.56
N GLY A 144 1.43 -10.56 -5.71
CA GLY A 144 -0.01 -10.39 -5.98
C GLY A 144 -0.32 -9.25 -6.96
N PRO A 145 -1.59 -8.83 -7.05
CA PRO A 145 -2.07 -7.91 -8.09
C PRO A 145 -1.73 -6.43 -7.85
N ILE A 146 -1.99 -5.61 -8.87
CA ILE A 146 -1.97 -4.14 -8.81
C ILE A 146 -3.39 -3.60 -8.95
N TYR A 147 -3.76 -2.71 -8.03
CA TYR A 147 -5.00 -1.95 -8.01
C TYR A 147 -4.71 -0.47 -8.28
N GLY A 148 -5.60 0.19 -9.02
CA GLY A 148 -5.55 1.63 -9.25
C GLY A 148 -6.93 2.25 -9.24
N GLY A 149 -7.06 3.45 -9.81
CA GLY A 149 -8.28 4.26 -9.71
C GLY A 149 -8.40 5.01 -8.38
N LEU A 150 -7.32 5.09 -7.60
CA LEU A 150 -7.27 5.84 -6.35
C LEU A 150 -6.91 7.30 -6.65
N ASP A 151 -7.86 8.21 -6.39
CA ASP A 151 -7.65 9.66 -6.42
C ASP A 151 -7.31 10.16 -5.00
N VAL A 152 -6.08 10.59 -4.78
CA VAL A 152 -5.59 11.09 -3.47
C VAL A 152 -5.73 12.60 -3.33
N GLY A 153 -6.20 13.30 -4.37
CA GLY A 153 -6.35 14.76 -4.38
C GLY A 153 -7.77 15.23 -4.17
N VAL A 154 -8.65 14.36 -3.69
CA VAL A 154 -10.00 14.72 -3.30
C VAL A 154 -9.94 15.69 -2.12
N ASP A 155 -10.81 16.71 -2.15
CA ASP A 155 -10.99 17.60 -1.01
C ASP A 155 -11.56 16.81 0.17
N LEU A 156 -10.72 16.60 1.18
CA LEU A 156 -11.07 15.86 2.39
C LEU A 156 -11.84 16.72 3.41
N THR A 157 -12.02 18.01 3.14
CA THR A 157 -12.75 18.91 4.04
C THR A 157 -14.25 18.65 3.97
N GLY A 158 -14.88 18.37 5.12
CA GLY A 158 -16.32 18.13 5.20
C GLY A 158 -16.80 16.80 4.62
N LEU A 159 -15.91 15.87 4.27
CA LEU A 159 -16.29 14.50 3.90
C LEU A 159 -16.64 13.66 5.13
N GLU A 160 -17.56 12.70 4.95
CA GLU A 160 -17.76 11.62 5.91
C GLU A 160 -16.47 10.76 6.03
N PRO A 161 -16.22 10.11 7.18
CA PRO A 161 -14.96 9.40 7.48
C PRO A 161 -14.60 8.23 6.54
N ALA A 162 -15.46 7.90 5.57
CA ALA A 162 -15.20 6.88 4.56
C ALA A 162 -15.65 7.34 3.16
N LEU A 163 -14.67 7.69 2.32
CA LEU A 163 -14.84 7.79 0.88
C LEU A 163 -14.39 6.44 0.31
N ASP A 164 -15.24 5.40 0.29
CA ASP A 164 -14.83 4.06 -0.15
C ASP A 164 -14.73 4.01 -1.68
N MET A 165 -13.66 4.58 -2.24
CA MET A 165 -13.45 4.58 -3.68
C MET A 165 -13.30 3.15 -4.20
N PRO A 166 -14.02 2.77 -5.27
CA PRO A 166 -13.87 1.44 -5.84
C PRO A 166 -12.50 1.32 -6.52
N LEU A 167 -11.62 0.51 -5.94
CA LEU A 167 -10.35 0.18 -6.59
C LEU A 167 -10.60 -0.70 -7.82
N ARG A 168 -9.94 -0.36 -8.93
CA ARG A 168 -9.94 -1.14 -10.17
C ARG A 168 -8.73 -2.06 -10.19
N LEU A 169 -8.95 -3.34 -10.48
CA LEU A 169 -7.87 -4.28 -10.79
C LEU A 169 -7.19 -3.86 -12.11
N LEU A 170 -5.95 -3.38 -12.03
CA LEU A 170 -5.16 -3.00 -13.22
C LEU A 170 -4.35 -4.18 -13.74
N VAL A 171 -3.68 -4.91 -12.85
CA VAL A 171 -2.83 -6.05 -13.22
C VAL A 171 -3.16 -7.23 -12.33
N ASN A 172 -3.55 -8.34 -12.96
CA ASN A 172 -3.77 -9.62 -12.30
C ASN A 172 -2.59 -10.57 -12.54
N ALA A 173 -1.43 -10.22 -11.98
CA ALA A 173 -0.20 -10.99 -12.08
C ALA A 173 0.49 -11.04 -10.72
N ARG A 174 1.55 -11.84 -10.57
CA ARG A 174 2.41 -11.81 -9.39
C ARG A 174 3.49 -10.75 -9.57
N VAL A 175 3.36 -9.61 -8.90
CA VAL A 175 4.30 -8.49 -9.06
C VAL A 175 5.29 -8.42 -7.92
N ARG A 176 6.54 -8.06 -8.21
CA ARG A 176 7.61 -7.90 -7.23
C ARG A 176 7.77 -6.44 -6.79
N ALA A 177 7.53 -5.52 -7.72
CA ALA A 177 7.53 -4.08 -7.47
C ALA A 177 6.71 -3.38 -8.56
N ALA A 178 6.17 -2.22 -8.23
CA ALA A 178 5.51 -1.34 -9.19
C ALA A 178 5.78 0.13 -8.85
N ALA A 179 5.65 1.00 -9.85
CA ALA A 179 5.72 2.45 -9.69
C ALA A 179 4.74 3.14 -10.65
N LEU A 180 4.08 4.18 -10.18
CA LEU A 180 3.19 5.02 -10.98
C LEU A 180 3.94 6.19 -11.60
N SER A 181 3.69 6.47 -12.87
CA SER A 181 4.28 7.61 -13.57
C SER A 181 3.83 8.96 -13.02
N ASP A 182 4.64 9.98 -13.29
CA ASP A 182 4.36 11.39 -12.95
C ASP A 182 3.10 11.94 -13.62
N ASN A 183 2.70 11.37 -14.76
CA ASN A 183 1.44 11.71 -15.41
C ASN A 183 0.22 10.91 -14.86
N GLY A 184 0.41 9.98 -13.94
CA GLY A 184 -0.64 9.13 -13.38
C GLY A 184 -1.24 8.09 -14.33
N GLU A 185 -0.78 8.01 -15.58
CA GLU A 185 -1.39 7.16 -16.62
C GLU A 185 -0.68 5.81 -16.82
N THR A 186 0.60 5.72 -16.45
CA THR A 186 1.45 4.57 -16.76
C THR A 186 1.90 3.89 -15.49
N VAL A 187 1.63 2.59 -15.41
CA VAL A 187 2.15 1.74 -14.34
C VAL A 187 3.33 0.97 -14.89
N ALA A 188 4.52 1.19 -14.31
CA ALA A 188 5.63 0.26 -14.48
C ALA A 188 5.56 -0.81 -13.41
N TYR A 189 5.69 -2.08 -13.79
CA TYR A 189 5.74 -3.18 -12.82
C TYR A 189 6.70 -4.28 -13.26
N VAL A 190 7.27 -4.98 -12.29
CA VAL A 190 8.08 -6.17 -12.53
C VAL A 190 7.35 -7.41 -12.01
N ASP A 191 7.28 -8.46 -12.83
CA ASP A 191 6.71 -9.74 -12.42
C ASP A 191 7.71 -10.64 -11.66
N ASP A 192 7.24 -11.79 -11.20
CA ASP A 192 8.07 -12.81 -10.53
C ASP A 192 9.20 -13.39 -11.42
N GLN A 193 9.06 -13.26 -12.75
CA GLN A 193 10.08 -13.65 -13.71
C GLN A 193 11.15 -12.56 -13.92
N GLY A 194 10.98 -11.36 -13.38
CA GLY A 194 11.92 -10.26 -13.55
C GLY A 194 11.77 -9.53 -14.89
N ARG A 195 10.59 -9.62 -15.50
CA ARG A 195 10.23 -8.87 -16.70
C ARG A 195 9.57 -7.56 -16.28
N LEU A 196 10.05 -6.45 -16.83
CA LEU A 196 9.53 -5.11 -16.60
C LEU A 196 8.50 -4.78 -17.67
N PHE A 197 7.31 -4.41 -17.23
CA PHE A 197 6.17 -4.05 -18.07
C PHE A 197 5.84 -2.57 -17.87
N PHE A 198 5.37 -1.92 -18.94
CA PHE A 198 4.75 -0.60 -18.89
C PHE A 198 3.32 -0.73 -19.37
N LYS A 199 2.37 -0.63 -18.45
CA LYS A 199 0.94 -0.67 -18.76
C LYS A 199 0.39 0.74 -18.83
N ARG A 200 -0.25 1.06 -19.95
CA ARG A 200 -0.95 2.33 -20.20
C ARG A 200 -2.39 2.04 -20.62
N GLY A 201 -3.34 2.29 -19.73
CA GLY A 201 -4.73 1.90 -19.98
C GLY A 201 -4.91 0.38 -20.21
N ASP A 202 -6.08 -0.02 -20.68
CA ASP A 202 -6.39 -1.44 -20.97
C ASP A 202 -6.20 -1.83 -22.44
N ASP A 203 -6.10 -0.83 -23.33
CA ASP A 203 -6.13 -1.03 -24.78
C ASP A 203 -4.74 -0.96 -25.45
N GLU A 204 -3.69 -0.57 -24.72
CA GLU A 204 -2.32 -0.54 -25.26
C GLU A 204 -1.54 -1.81 -24.88
N PRO A 205 -0.79 -2.41 -25.83
CA PRO A 205 0.05 -3.56 -25.51
C PRO A 205 1.19 -3.12 -24.58
N ASP A 206 1.37 -3.87 -23.48
CA ASP A 206 2.44 -3.61 -22.52
C ASP A 206 3.80 -3.64 -23.24
N LYS A 207 4.60 -2.59 -23.04
CA LYS A 207 6.02 -2.61 -23.45
C LYS A 207 6.79 -3.48 -22.44
N ILE A 208 7.55 -4.45 -22.94
CA ILE A 208 8.25 -5.44 -22.10
C ILE A 208 9.76 -5.29 -22.24
N ILE A 209 10.46 -5.28 -21.10
CA ILE A 209 11.93 -5.35 -21.00
C ILE A 209 12.29 -6.53 -20.10
N ASP A 210 13.01 -7.51 -20.65
CA ASP A 210 13.51 -8.64 -19.88
C ASP A 210 14.80 -8.27 -19.15
N ILE A 211 14.68 -7.92 -17.86
CA ILE A 211 15.82 -7.50 -17.03
C ILE A 211 16.78 -8.66 -16.81
N LYS A 212 16.28 -9.88 -16.55
CA LYS A 212 17.11 -11.04 -16.26
C LYS A 212 17.95 -11.46 -17.47
N SER A 213 17.41 -11.35 -18.68
CA SER A 213 18.18 -11.60 -19.91
C SER A 213 19.38 -10.67 -20.05
N THR A 214 19.26 -9.43 -19.57
CA THR A 214 20.28 -8.38 -19.72
C THR A 214 21.27 -8.36 -18.56
N LEU A 215 20.81 -8.58 -17.33
CA LEU A 215 21.61 -8.41 -16.11
C LEU A 215 21.94 -9.71 -15.39
N GLY A 216 21.37 -10.84 -15.83
CA GLY A 216 21.46 -12.13 -15.16
C GLY A 216 20.52 -12.26 -13.96
N SER A 217 20.81 -13.21 -13.08
CA SER A 217 20.03 -13.44 -11.86
C SER A 217 19.92 -12.17 -11.02
N THR A 218 18.70 -11.69 -10.88
CA THR A 218 18.40 -10.40 -10.27
C THR A 218 17.12 -10.49 -9.45
N ASP A 219 17.14 -9.93 -8.25
CA ASP A 219 15.96 -9.77 -7.40
C ASP A 219 15.60 -8.28 -7.32
N ILE A 220 14.44 -7.92 -7.87
CA ILE A 220 13.95 -6.55 -7.87
C ILE A 220 13.31 -6.27 -6.52
N ARG A 221 13.76 -5.19 -5.87
CA ARG A 221 13.33 -4.83 -4.52
C ARG A 221 12.32 -3.71 -4.52
N ARG A 222 12.54 -2.67 -5.33
CA ARG A 222 11.71 -1.47 -5.36
C ARG A 222 11.81 -0.80 -6.72
N MET A 223 10.81 0.00 -7.03
CA MET A 223 10.76 0.86 -8.20
C MET A 223 10.31 2.24 -7.75
N LEU A 224 10.86 3.29 -8.36
CA LEU A 224 10.44 4.67 -8.12
C LEU A 224 10.44 5.41 -9.45
N TRP A 225 9.30 6.01 -9.78
CA TRP A 225 9.21 6.88 -10.93
C TRP A 225 9.60 8.30 -10.54
N LEU A 226 10.45 8.94 -11.34
CA LEU A 226 10.90 10.30 -11.09
C LEU A 226 10.02 11.31 -11.81
N TYR A 227 9.76 12.44 -11.16
CA TYR A 227 9.16 13.59 -11.84
C TYR A 227 9.99 14.01 -13.07
N GLY A 228 9.31 14.35 -14.16
CA GLY A 228 9.97 14.79 -15.37
C GLY A 228 10.64 13.64 -16.12
N GLY A 229 10.30 12.40 -15.74
CA GLY A 229 10.64 11.20 -16.48
C GLY A 229 11.79 10.36 -15.95
N GLY A 230 11.63 9.06 -16.16
CA GLY A 230 12.61 8.04 -15.87
C GLY A 230 12.25 7.22 -14.65
N LEU A 231 12.59 5.94 -14.73
CA LEU A 231 12.24 4.94 -13.75
C LEU A 231 13.51 4.43 -13.09
N LEU A 232 13.57 4.53 -11.76
CA LEU A 232 14.61 3.90 -10.96
C LEU A 232 14.15 2.52 -10.55
N VAL A 233 15.06 1.56 -10.67
CA VAL A 233 14.86 0.17 -10.26
C VAL A 233 15.97 -0.19 -9.28
N VAL A 234 15.57 -0.52 -8.05
CA VAL A 234 16.47 -1.03 -7.02
C VAL A 234 16.49 -2.54 -7.11
N LEU A 235 17.69 -3.10 -7.25
CA LEU A 235 17.84 -4.53 -7.47
C LEU A 235 19.05 -5.10 -6.72
N ASN A 236 19.00 -6.40 -6.43
CA ASN A 236 20.08 -7.16 -5.81
C ASN A 236 20.55 -8.27 -6.75
N ARG A 237 21.85 -8.33 -7.00
CA ARG A 237 22.48 -9.37 -7.85
C ARG A 237 23.44 -10.29 -7.08
N GLY A 238 23.33 -10.33 -5.75
CA GLY A 238 24.17 -11.13 -4.86
C GLY A 238 25.42 -10.43 -4.33
N PHE A 239 25.68 -9.19 -4.74
CA PHE A 239 26.85 -8.40 -4.31
C PHE A 239 26.46 -7.09 -3.60
N GLY A 240 25.21 -6.98 -3.15
CA GLY A 240 24.63 -5.76 -2.59
C GLY A 240 23.56 -5.15 -3.50
N LEU A 241 22.93 -4.10 -2.99
CA LEU A 241 21.92 -3.35 -3.73
C LEU A 241 22.58 -2.43 -4.76
N GLU A 242 21.97 -2.33 -5.94
CA GLU A 242 22.33 -1.35 -6.96
C GLU A 242 21.08 -0.67 -7.52
N VAL A 243 21.24 0.58 -7.95
CA VAL A 243 20.19 1.34 -8.63
C VAL A 243 20.47 1.38 -10.12
N ARG A 244 19.45 1.07 -10.91
CA ARG A 244 19.43 1.25 -12.36
C ARG A 244 18.38 2.28 -12.74
N ARG A 245 18.66 3.08 -13.76
CA ARG A 245 17.73 4.04 -14.34
C ARG A 245 17.35 3.62 -15.75
N LEU A 246 16.07 3.71 -16.05
CA LEU A 246 15.53 3.72 -17.39
C LEU A 246 15.17 5.17 -17.75
N GLU A 247 15.68 5.69 -18.86
CA GLU A 247 15.38 7.06 -19.27
C GLU A 247 13.99 7.19 -19.90
N GLN A 248 13.53 8.44 -20.03
CA GLN A 248 12.15 8.84 -20.33
C GLN A 248 11.58 8.32 -21.66
N ASN A 249 12.44 7.91 -22.60
CA ASN A 249 12.03 7.26 -23.86
C ASN A 249 11.87 5.74 -23.72
N PHE A 250 12.07 5.22 -22.51
CA PHE A 250 12.10 3.79 -22.19
C PHE A 250 12.94 3.02 -23.19
N GLU A 251 14.14 3.53 -23.51
CA GLU A 251 15.11 2.76 -24.30
C GLU A 251 15.24 1.36 -23.68
N THR A 252 15.51 0.34 -24.48
CA THR A 252 15.52 -1.07 -24.05
C THR A 252 16.63 -1.42 -23.04
N ARG A 253 17.23 -0.43 -22.38
CA ARG A 253 18.43 -0.58 -21.56
C ARG A 253 18.34 0.17 -20.23
N LEU A 254 18.56 -0.60 -19.16
CA LEU A 254 18.80 -0.09 -17.81
C LEU A 254 20.26 0.37 -17.65
N VAL A 255 20.44 1.65 -17.35
CA VAL A 255 21.77 2.26 -17.12
C VAL A 255 22.09 2.27 -15.63
N ARG A 256 23.35 2.01 -15.27
CA ARG A 256 23.77 2.07 -13.86
C ARG A 256 23.82 3.52 -13.38
N THR A 257 23.32 3.76 -12.17
CA THR A 257 23.44 5.05 -11.49
C THR A 257 24.26 4.93 -10.21
N PHE A 258 24.79 6.06 -9.72
CA PHE A 258 25.53 6.15 -8.46
C PHE A 258 24.66 6.58 -7.27
N GLN A 259 23.33 6.50 -7.40
CA GLN A 259 22.42 6.80 -6.31
C GLN A 259 22.48 5.70 -5.24
N ASP A 260 22.32 6.12 -3.98
CA ASP A 260 22.24 5.21 -2.84
C ASP A 260 20.90 4.46 -2.86
N PRO A 261 20.88 3.12 -2.97
CA PRO A 261 19.67 2.32 -2.96
C PRO A 261 18.74 2.56 -1.78
N GLU A 262 19.27 2.91 -0.60
CA GLU A 262 18.45 3.12 0.60
C GLU A 262 17.64 4.42 0.53
N THR A 263 18.08 5.37 -0.28
CA THR A 263 17.35 6.63 -0.51
C THR A 263 16.22 6.50 -1.52
N ILE A 264 16.13 5.37 -2.25
CA ILE A 264 15.11 5.16 -3.27
C ILE A 264 13.87 4.55 -2.62
N ARG A 265 12.86 5.40 -2.46
CA ARG A 265 11.56 5.11 -1.84
C ARG A 265 10.55 6.18 -2.23
N GLU A 266 9.28 5.86 -2.07
CA GLU A 266 8.18 6.81 -2.28
C GLU A 266 8.39 8.08 -1.46
N HIS A 267 7.91 9.20 -1.99
CA HIS A 267 8.02 10.49 -1.31
C HIS A 267 7.35 10.39 0.05
N GLY A 268 8.08 10.65 1.14
CA GLY A 268 7.51 10.58 2.48
C GLY A 268 7.37 9.17 3.08
N ALA A 269 7.95 8.14 2.46
CA ALA A 269 8.04 6.79 3.05
C ALA A 269 8.79 6.76 4.41
N ASP A 270 9.68 7.74 4.65
CA ASP A 270 10.28 7.98 5.97
C ASP A 270 9.29 8.42 7.05
N GLY A 271 8.10 8.84 6.65
CA GLY A 271 7.03 9.29 7.53
C GLY A 271 6.31 8.15 8.24
N LEU A 272 6.54 6.88 7.90
CA LEU A 272 5.82 5.76 8.52
C LEU A 272 5.89 5.75 10.06
N PRO A 273 7.04 6.00 10.72
CA PRO A 273 7.09 6.10 12.19
C PRO A 273 6.27 7.27 12.75
N PHE A 274 6.17 8.37 12.02
CA PHE A 274 5.28 9.48 12.39
C PHE A 274 3.81 9.08 12.25
N ILE A 275 3.45 8.34 11.19
CA ILE A 275 2.10 7.78 11.01
C ILE A 275 1.76 6.79 12.13
N ASP A 276 2.68 5.90 12.49
CA ASP A 276 2.50 5.01 13.64
C ASP A 276 2.18 5.82 14.90
N GLN A 277 3.00 6.83 15.22
CA GLN A 277 2.82 7.66 16.40
C GLN A 277 1.47 8.41 16.44
N ILE A 278 1.04 9.02 15.33
CA ILE A 278 -0.23 9.78 15.32
C ILE A 278 -1.45 8.84 15.32
N THR A 279 -1.33 7.67 14.70
CA THR A 279 -2.45 6.71 14.58
C THR A 279 -2.67 5.87 15.84
N GLU A 280 -1.71 5.87 16.79
CA GLU A 280 -1.84 5.20 18.09
C GLU A 280 -3.02 5.70 18.94
N ASN A 281 -3.42 6.96 18.77
CA ASN A 281 -4.46 7.59 19.59
C ASN A 281 -5.88 7.46 19.01
N PHE A 282 -6.03 6.88 17.82
CA PHE A 282 -7.33 6.70 17.17
C PHE A 282 -8.05 5.45 17.70
N SER A 283 -9.33 5.59 17.98
CA SER A 283 -10.22 4.53 18.47
C SER A 283 -10.65 3.58 17.35
N ALA A 284 -11.24 2.43 17.68
CA ALA A 284 -11.81 1.54 16.65
C ALA A 284 -12.81 2.23 15.73
N GLU A 285 -13.62 3.15 16.25
CA GLU A 285 -14.67 3.82 15.49
C GLU A 285 -14.09 4.66 14.35
N ASP A 286 -12.91 5.24 14.55
CA ASP A 286 -12.19 5.99 13.52
C ASP A 286 -11.71 5.10 12.36
N TRP A 287 -11.55 3.80 12.63
CA TRP A 287 -11.20 2.77 11.64
C TRP A 287 -12.43 2.03 11.12
N THR A 288 -13.62 2.24 11.71
CA THR A 288 -14.76 1.37 11.43
C THR A 288 -15.20 1.44 9.97
N VAL A 289 -15.50 0.25 9.49
CA VAL A 289 -16.12 -0.03 8.21
C VAL A 289 -17.63 0.02 8.43
N PRO A 290 -18.39 0.93 7.79
CA PRO A 290 -19.81 0.69 7.61
C PRO A 290 -19.96 -0.65 6.88
N GLU A 291 -20.83 -1.53 7.36
CA GLU A 291 -21.16 -2.74 6.60
C GLU A 291 -21.51 -2.33 5.17
N PRO A 292 -20.94 -2.96 4.12
CA PRO A 292 -21.43 -2.70 2.77
C PRO A 292 -22.94 -2.90 2.80
N SER A 293 -23.70 -1.92 2.31
CA SER A 293 -25.15 -1.99 2.30
C SER A 293 -25.54 -3.31 1.66
N ARG A 294 -26.10 -4.22 2.46
CA ARG A 294 -26.66 -5.47 1.95
C ARG A 294 -27.82 -5.05 1.06
N TYR A 295 -27.61 -5.03 -0.25
CA TYR A 295 -28.65 -4.87 -1.26
C TYR A 295 -29.65 -3.74 -0.95
N SER A 296 -29.38 -2.50 -1.37
CA SER A 296 -30.49 -1.68 -1.84
C SER A 296 -30.82 -2.15 -3.25
N GLU A 297 -32.00 -2.74 -3.41
CA GLU A 297 -32.66 -2.97 -4.70
C GLU A 297 -32.69 -1.70 -5.56
#